data_AF-A0A6B3HY85-F1
#
_entry.id   AF-A0A6B3HY85-F1
#
_cell.length_a   1.000
_cell.length_b   1.000
_cell.length_c   1.000
_cell.angle_alpha   90.00
_cell.angle_beta   90.00
_cell.angle_gamma   90.00
#
_symmetry.space_group_name_H-M   'P 1'
#
loop_
_entity.id
_entity.type
_entity.pdbx_description
1 polymer ?
#
loop_
_entity_poly.entity_id
_entity_poly.type
_entity_poly.pdbx_seq_one_letter_code
_entity_poly.pdbx_strand_id
1 'polypeptide(L)'
;GTRAHADALAASVNAAGFTARVDTFTVPASVDTDSRIVGYGVRVGRFAADRREDAVQAKQALAAAGFTSSRILFTAEDGGASRGPWQVRVITVAPSARVTLKAVHGKDIQGSETVRQLAQASGALVAVNGSEFDISGPDNTGSGGFEGVPQGLYMQNNTLLSAPNNGRTALLLEGLKGRAAVDEISSETRITAPDGATRVIDGINRATGQVLGCGGVGNDYRRSGEDRVRTLQPWRNTNCVDPDEIVVFRPEWGAATPTPVRRDGTWTDPATGWQAQWYANQRDFADHAVDVVMDGNWVV
;
A
#
# COMPACT_ATOMS: atom_id res chain seq x y z
N GLY A 1 -3.42 15.00 -15.81
CA GLY A 1 -2.56 14.75 -16.99
C GLY A 1 -1.68 15.96 -17.29
N THR A 2 -1.01 15.98 -18.44
CA THR A 2 -0.27 17.16 -18.93
C THR A 2 -1.24 18.26 -19.41
N ARG A 3 -0.74 19.49 -19.57
CA ARG A 3 -1.54 20.62 -20.04
C ARG A 3 -2.12 20.36 -21.44
N ALA A 4 -1.29 19.91 -22.37
CA ALA A 4 -1.70 19.60 -23.75
C ALA A 4 -2.83 18.57 -23.81
N HIS A 5 -2.75 17.49 -23.02
CA HIS A 5 -3.82 16.49 -22.94
C HIS A 5 -5.12 17.08 -22.36
N ALA A 6 -5.03 17.95 -21.34
CA ALA A 6 -6.19 18.59 -20.75
C ALA A 6 -6.85 19.58 -21.73
N ASP A 7 -6.07 20.37 -22.47
CA ASP A 7 -6.59 21.30 -23.49
C ASP A 7 -7.27 20.53 -24.63
N ALA A 8 -6.66 19.43 -25.11
CA ALA A 8 -7.26 18.57 -26.13
C ALA A 8 -8.59 17.94 -25.66
N LEU A 9 -8.63 17.42 -24.43
CA LEU A 9 -9.86 16.88 -23.85
C LEU A 9 -10.93 17.97 -23.67
N ALA A 10 -10.55 19.17 -23.21
CA ALA A 10 -11.47 20.30 -23.09
C ALA A 10 -12.06 20.71 -24.45
N ALA A 11 -11.26 20.72 -25.52
CA ALA A 11 -11.73 20.98 -26.87
C ALA A 11 -12.76 19.92 -27.33
N SER A 12 -12.50 18.63 -27.09
CA SER A 12 -13.45 17.55 -27.39
C SER A 12 -14.76 17.69 -26.61
N VAL A 13 -14.69 18.04 -25.33
CA VAL A 13 -15.87 18.28 -24.48
C VAL A 13 -16.66 19.50 -24.96
N ASN A 14 -15.98 20.57 -25.39
CA ASN A 14 -16.62 21.75 -25.98
C ASN A 14 -17.30 21.43 -27.33
N ALA A 15 -16.64 20.64 -28.20
CA ALA A 15 -17.21 20.20 -29.47
C ALA A 15 -18.47 19.33 -29.29
N ALA A 16 -18.58 18.63 -28.16
CA ALA A 16 -19.77 17.87 -27.76
C ALA A 16 -20.89 18.75 -27.14
N GLY A 17 -20.74 20.07 -27.13
CA GLY A 17 -21.77 21.02 -26.69
C GLY A 17 -21.74 21.40 -25.21
N PHE A 18 -20.70 20.98 -24.47
CA PHE A 18 -20.53 21.37 -23.07
C PHE A 18 -19.63 22.60 -22.94
N THR A 19 -19.61 23.24 -21.77
CA THR A 19 -18.62 24.27 -21.44
C THR A 19 -17.58 23.68 -20.50
N ALA A 20 -16.41 23.33 -21.06
CA ALA A 20 -15.27 22.81 -20.32
C ALA A 20 -14.40 23.93 -19.75
N ARG A 21 -13.84 23.69 -18.57
CA ARG A 21 -12.71 24.45 -18.01
C ARG A 21 -11.54 23.53 -17.74
N VAL A 22 -10.32 24.04 -17.89
CA VAL A 22 -9.09 23.36 -17.47
C VAL A 22 -8.64 23.95 -16.14
N ASP A 23 -8.66 23.13 -15.10
CA ASP A 23 -8.17 23.49 -13.76
C ASP A 23 -6.72 23.02 -13.61
N THR A 24 -5.89 23.85 -12.96
CA THR A 24 -4.50 23.53 -12.62
C THR A 24 -4.43 23.10 -11.17
N PHE A 25 -3.83 21.93 -10.91
CA PHE A 25 -3.62 21.42 -9.56
C PHE A 25 -2.18 21.69 -9.13
N THR A 26 -2.04 22.43 -8.05
CA THR A 26 -0.75 22.82 -7.47
C THR A 26 -0.68 22.28 -6.06
N VAL A 27 0.42 21.62 -5.72
CA VAL A 27 0.71 21.29 -4.32
C VAL A 27 1.49 22.45 -3.70
N PRO A 28 1.13 22.88 -2.48
CA PRO A 28 1.90 23.91 -1.78
C PRO A 28 3.30 23.40 -1.45
N ALA A 29 4.24 24.32 -1.22
CA ALA A 29 5.56 23.97 -0.72
C ALA A 29 5.45 23.34 0.69
N SER A 30 6.28 22.34 0.95
CA SER A 30 6.53 21.74 2.27
C SER A 30 7.96 22.04 2.71
N VAL A 31 8.37 21.50 3.85
CA VAL A 31 9.75 21.65 4.37
C VAL A 31 10.81 21.02 3.46
N ASP A 32 10.41 20.06 2.63
CA ASP A 32 11.25 19.19 1.82
C ASP A 32 10.92 19.23 0.33
N THR A 33 9.85 19.93 -0.10
CA THR A 33 9.46 20.04 -1.50
C THR A 33 8.96 21.43 -1.87
N ASP A 34 9.40 21.95 -3.01
CA ASP A 34 8.90 23.20 -3.55
C ASP A 34 7.45 23.09 -4.05
N SER A 35 6.75 24.22 -4.04
CA SER A 35 5.44 24.34 -4.68
C SER A 35 5.55 24.01 -6.16
N ARG A 36 4.66 23.13 -6.65
CA ARG A 36 4.69 22.69 -8.06
C ARG A 36 3.32 22.31 -8.57
N ILE A 37 3.15 22.46 -9.89
CA ILE A 37 1.98 21.92 -10.59
C ILE A 37 2.11 20.40 -10.64
N VAL A 38 1.15 19.70 -10.06
CA VAL A 38 1.08 18.22 -10.10
C VAL A 38 0.23 17.70 -11.25
N GLY A 39 -0.58 18.57 -11.87
CA GLY A 39 -1.24 18.25 -13.11
C GLY A 39 -2.39 19.17 -13.46
N TYR A 40 -3.10 18.79 -14.51
CA TYR A 40 -4.27 19.48 -15.05
C TYR A 40 -5.44 18.53 -15.14
N GLY A 41 -6.66 19.05 -14.95
CA GLY A 41 -7.91 18.32 -15.13
C GLY A 41 -8.98 19.15 -15.81
N VAL A 42 -9.91 18.46 -16.48
CA VAL A 42 -11.01 19.09 -17.23
C VAL A 42 -12.30 18.95 -16.43
N ARG A 43 -13.05 20.03 -16.29
CA ARG A 43 -14.32 20.05 -15.55
C ARG A 43 -15.42 20.74 -16.35
N VAL A 44 -16.65 20.30 -16.10
CA VAL A 44 -17.88 20.89 -16.66
C VAL A 44 -18.79 21.30 -15.52
N GLY A 45 -19.33 22.52 -15.61
CA GLY A 45 -20.28 23.06 -14.64
C GLY A 45 -19.68 23.40 -13.27
N ARG A 46 -20.43 24.18 -12.50
CA ARG A 46 -20.15 24.50 -11.10
C ARG A 46 -21.49 24.55 -10.39
N PHE A 47 -21.74 23.56 -9.57
CA PHE A 47 -23.04 23.38 -8.92
C PHE A 47 -22.91 23.71 -7.44
N ALA A 48 -23.93 24.35 -6.88
CA ALA A 48 -24.04 24.52 -5.44
C ALA A 48 -24.29 23.17 -4.76
N ALA A 49 -23.97 23.03 -3.46
CA ALA A 49 -24.04 21.75 -2.77
C ALA A 49 -25.47 21.17 -2.69
N ASP A 50 -26.48 22.05 -2.64
CA ASP A 50 -27.91 21.74 -2.69
C ASP A 50 -28.40 21.40 -4.12
N ARG A 51 -27.57 21.60 -5.15
CA ARG A 51 -27.85 21.30 -6.56
C ARG A 51 -27.13 20.04 -7.03
N ARG A 52 -27.06 19.02 -6.18
CA ARG A 52 -26.42 17.73 -6.50
C ARG A 52 -27.05 17.05 -7.72
N GLU A 53 -28.38 17.16 -7.88
CA GLU A 53 -29.10 16.55 -9.00
C GLU A 53 -28.67 17.12 -10.36
N ASP A 54 -28.45 18.43 -10.46
CA ASP A 54 -27.91 19.06 -11.68
C ASP A 54 -26.55 18.45 -12.07
N ALA A 55 -25.67 18.20 -11.07
CA ALA A 55 -24.37 17.59 -11.32
C ALA A 55 -24.50 16.14 -11.81
N VAL A 56 -25.50 15.41 -11.31
CA VAL A 56 -25.83 14.05 -11.79
C VAL A 56 -26.34 14.08 -13.23
N GLN A 57 -27.24 15.01 -13.55
CA GLN A 57 -27.74 15.19 -14.93
C GLN A 57 -26.61 15.56 -15.88
N ALA A 58 -25.72 16.48 -15.49
CA ALA A 58 -24.54 16.83 -16.29
C ALA A 58 -23.60 15.63 -16.52
N LYS A 59 -23.36 14.80 -15.48
CA LYS A 59 -22.59 13.56 -15.61
C LYS A 59 -23.26 12.58 -16.61
N GLN A 60 -24.57 12.40 -16.52
CA GLN A 60 -25.32 11.52 -17.43
C GLN A 60 -25.26 12.03 -18.87
N ALA A 61 -25.43 13.33 -19.10
CA ALA A 61 -25.29 13.94 -20.41
C ALA A 61 -23.86 13.76 -20.98
N LEU A 62 -22.82 13.94 -20.16
CA LEU A 62 -21.43 13.68 -20.56
C LEU A 62 -21.22 12.21 -20.94
N ALA A 63 -21.76 11.27 -20.16
CA ALA A 63 -21.67 9.85 -20.47
C ALA A 63 -22.38 9.49 -21.78
N ALA A 64 -23.57 10.05 -22.04
CA ALA A 64 -24.30 9.88 -23.30
C ALA A 64 -23.54 10.46 -24.52
N ALA A 65 -22.72 11.49 -24.30
CA ALA A 65 -21.82 12.05 -25.29
C ALA A 65 -20.47 11.28 -25.43
N GLY A 66 -20.33 10.14 -24.76
CA GLY A 66 -19.14 9.27 -24.85
C GLY A 66 -18.09 9.47 -23.75
N PHE A 67 -18.26 10.43 -22.84
CA PHE A 67 -17.34 10.67 -21.70
C PHE A 67 -17.73 9.82 -20.48
N THR A 68 -17.70 8.50 -20.64
CA THR A 68 -18.21 7.52 -19.66
C THR A 68 -17.42 7.46 -18.35
N SER A 69 -16.13 7.84 -18.37
CA SER A 69 -15.27 7.92 -17.18
C SER A 69 -15.42 9.23 -16.38
N SER A 70 -16.42 10.06 -16.70
CA SER A 70 -16.67 11.30 -15.95
C SER A 70 -17.14 11.02 -14.51
N ARG A 71 -16.75 11.89 -13.57
CA ARG A 71 -17.07 11.78 -12.14
C ARG A 71 -17.50 13.11 -11.56
N ILE A 72 -18.34 13.07 -10.53
CA ILE A 72 -18.69 14.25 -9.74
C ILE A 72 -17.60 14.41 -8.68
N LEU A 73 -17.02 15.60 -8.60
CA LEU A 73 -15.98 15.95 -7.64
C LEU A 73 -16.42 17.16 -6.83
N PHE A 74 -16.08 17.18 -5.55
CA PHE A 74 -16.25 18.37 -4.71
C PHE A 74 -14.94 19.16 -4.73
N THR A 75 -15.00 20.43 -5.16
CA THR A 75 -13.78 21.27 -5.26
C THR A 75 -13.11 21.52 -3.90
N ALA A 76 -13.83 21.29 -2.80
CA ALA A 76 -13.26 21.35 -1.45
C ALA A 76 -12.22 20.24 -1.20
N GLU A 77 -12.20 19.18 -2.00
CA GLU A 77 -11.27 18.05 -1.93
C GLU A 77 -10.00 18.28 -2.79
N ASP A 78 -9.90 19.42 -3.49
CA ASP A 78 -8.78 19.72 -4.39
C ASP A 78 -7.48 20.11 -3.66
N GLY A 79 -7.52 20.22 -2.33
CA GLY A 79 -6.37 20.64 -1.51
C GLY A 79 -6.11 22.15 -1.48
N GLY A 80 -6.97 22.95 -2.11
CA GLY A 80 -6.96 24.42 -2.01
C GLY A 80 -7.48 24.93 -0.66
N ALA A 81 -7.39 26.23 -0.44
CA ALA A 81 -7.96 26.87 0.75
C ALA A 81 -9.46 26.54 0.89
N SER A 82 -9.83 25.98 2.03
CA SER A 82 -11.20 25.57 2.35
C SER A 82 -11.57 26.09 3.74
N ARG A 83 -12.87 26.26 3.98
CA ARG A 83 -13.42 26.57 5.32
C ARG A 83 -13.98 25.31 5.99
N GLY A 84 -13.69 24.13 5.43
CA GLY A 84 -14.21 22.85 5.89
C GLY A 84 -15.66 22.61 5.43
N PRO A 85 -16.49 21.94 6.24
CA PRO A 85 -16.22 21.53 7.62
C PRO A 85 -15.21 20.37 7.71
N TRP A 86 -14.51 20.27 8.84
CA TRP A 86 -13.71 19.10 9.21
C TRP A 86 -14.31 18.44 10.44
N GLN A 87 -14.38 17.11 10.44
CA GLN A 87 -14.68 16.33 11.63
C GLN A 87 -13.40 15.60 12.07
N VAL A 88 -12.84 16.00 13.21
CA VAL A 88 -11.65 15.38 13.79
C VAL A 88 -12.05 14.59 15.02
N ARG A 89 -11.64 13.33 15.10
CA ARG A 89 -11.87 12.44 16.25
C ARG A 89 -10.52 12.06 16.84
N VAL A 90 -10.35 12.32 18.14
CA VAL A 90 -9.08 12.11 18.84
C VAL A 90 -9.29 11.15 19.99
N ILE A 91 -8.39 10.18 20.12
CA ILE A 91 -8.29 9.28 21.27
C ILE A 91 -7.00 9.63 21.98
N THR A 92 -7.10 10.02 23.25
CA THR A 92 -5.95 10.30 24.09
C THR A 92 -5.86 9.24 25.17
N VAL A 93 -4.73 8.53 25.23
CA VAL A 93 -4.44 7.54 26.27
C VAL A 93 -3.37 8.10 27.18
N ALA A 94 -3.70 8.29 28.46
CA ALA A 94 -2.72 8.72 29.46
C ALA A 94 -1.69 7.60 29.68
N PRO A 95 -0.39 7.92 29.87
CA PRO A 95 0.62 6.90 30.16
C PRO A 95 0.32 6.04 31.41
N SER A 96 -0.44 6.59 32.37
CA SER A 96 -0.88 5.89 33.58
C SER A 96 -2.17 5.07 33.41
N ALA A 97 -2.80 5.09 32.23
CA ALA A 97 -4.04 4.37 31.99
C ALA A 97 -3.78 2.86 32.00
N ARG A 98 -4.66 2.11 32.67
CA ARG A 98 -4.58 0.64 32.74
C ARG A 98 -5.23 0.00 31.50
N VAL A 99 -4.71 0.36 30.33
CA VAL A 99 -5.15 -0.16 29.03
C VAL A 99 -3.93 -0.67 28.24
N THR A 100 -4.17 -1.45 27.20
CA THR A 100 -3.11 -1.91 26.30
C THR A 100 -3.46 -1.47 24.89
N LEU A 101 -2.49 -0.87 24.20
CA LEU A 101 -2.58 -0.61 22.77
C LEU A 101 -2.05 -1.84 22.03
N LYS A 102 -2.80 -2.31 21.03
CA LYS A 102 -2.45 -3.49 20.25
C LYS A 102 -2.70 -3.20 18.78
N ALA A 103 -1.78 -3.63 17.94
CA ALA A 103 -2.05 -3.79 16.52
C ALA A 103 -2.68 -5.18 16.30
N VAL A 104 -3.75 -5.23 15.52
CA VAL A 104 -4.47 -6.46 15.21
C VAL A 104 -4.74 -6.54 13.71
N HIS A 105 -4.67 -7.75 13.17
CA HIS A 105 -5.28 -8.10 11.90
C HIS A 105 -6.52 -8.94 12.20
N GLY A 106 -7.31 -9.27 11.20
CA GLY A 106 -8.43 -10.16 11.40
C GLY A 106 -8.04 -11.62 11.43
N LYS A 107 -8.89 -12.48 10.86
CA LYS A 107 -8.67 -13.92 10.97
C LYS A 107 -7.36 -14.35 10.29
N ASP A 108 -7.11 -13.81 9.10
CA ASP A 108 -6.02 -14.18 8.22
C ASP A 108 -5.41 -12.88 7.63
N ILE A 109 -4.08 -12.78 7.52
CA ILE A 109 -3.37 -11.59 7.00
C ILE A 109 -3.72 -11.31 5.54
N GLN A 110 -4.07 -12.34 4.76
CA GLN A 110 -4.43 -12.15 3.36
C GLN A 110 -5.80 -11.46 3.17
N GLY A 111 -6.61 -11.35 4.23
CA GLY A 111 -7.94 -10.76 4.23
C GLY A 111 -8.04 -9.52 5.12
N SER A 112 -9.10 -8.76 4.92
CA SER A 112 -9.34 -7.50 5.63
C SER A 112 -10.71 -7.48 6.30
N GLU A 113 -10.78 -6.79 7.44
CA GLU A 113 -11.98 -6.57 8.21
C GLU A 113 -12.12 -5.10 8.54
N THR A 114 -13.36 -4.65 8.71
CA THR A 114 -13.62 -3.28 9.13
C THR A 114 -13.12 -3.05 10.56
N VAL A 115 -12.75 -1.80 10.87
CA VAL A 115 -12.36 -1.38 12.23
C VAL A 115 -13.43 -1.79 13.27
N ARG A 116 -14.72 -1.75 12.90
CA ARG A 116 -15.83 -2.17 13.77
C ARG A 116 -15.76 -3.66 14.09
N GLN A 117 -15.55 -4.51 13.09
CA GLN A 117 -15.44 -5.96 13.28
C GLN A 117 -14.24 -6.31 14.16
N LEU A 118 -13.08 -5.71 13.89
CA LEU A 118 -11.86 -5.93 14.68
C LEU A 118 -12.00 -5.43 16.12
N ALA A 119 -12.65 -4.27 16.33
CA ALA A 119 -12.92 -3.77 17.67
C ALA A 119 -13.80 -4.72 18.48
N GLN A 120 -14.87 -5.24 17.86
CA GLN A 120 -15.77 -6.19 18.50
C GLN A 120 -15.06 -7.51 18.80
N ALA A 121 -14.32 -8.07 17.84
CA ALA A 121 -13.59 -9.32 18.00
C ALA A 121 -12.50 -9.22 19.08
N SER A 122 -11.86 -8.05 19.22
CA SER A 122 -10.79 -7.81 20.19
C SER A 122 -11.29 -7.37 21.58
N GLY A 123 -12.60 -7.14 21.75
CA GLY A 123 -13.15 -6.52 22.96
C GLY A 123 -12.58 -5.12 23.23
N ALA A 124 -12.26 -4.36 22.17
CA ALA A 124 -11.61 -3.07 22.29
C ALA A 124 -12.56 -2.00 22.83
N LEU A 125 -12.06 -1.16 23.74
CA LEU A 125 -12.78 0.03 24.20
C LEU A 125 -12.95 1.06 23.06
N VAL A 126 -11.93 1.15 22.20
CA VAL A 126 -11.89 2.03 21.03
C VAL A 126 -10.88 1.47 20.02
N ALA A 127 -11.09 1.71 18.73
CA ALA A 127 -10.19 1.30 17.66
C ALA A 127 -10.18 2.32 16.51
N VAL A 128 -9.07 2.33 15.77
CA VAL A 128 -8.86 3.10 14.53
C VAL A 128 -8.23 2.17 13.48
N ASN A 129 -8.22 2.58 12.21
CA ASN A 129 -7.47 1.84 11.19
C ASN A 129 -5.95 1.93 11.48
N GLY A 130 -5.22 0.89 11.11
CA GLY A 130 -3.77 0.77 11.30
C GLY A 130 -2.98 1.13 10.04
N SER A 131 -1.98 0.29 9.75
CA SER A 131 -1.06 0.42 8.60
C SER A 131 -1.78 0.48 7.26
N GLU A 132 -1.07 0.95 6.24
CA GLU A 132 -1.48 0.74 4.85
C GLU A 132 -1.46 -0.74 4.51
N PHE A 133 -2.32 -1.14 3.59
CA PHE A 133 -2.43 -2.51 3.10
C PHE A 133 -2.84 -2.49 1.63
N ASP A 134 -2.66 -3.59 0.91
CA ASP A 134 -3.14 -3.71 -0.47
C ASP A 134 -4.67 -3.69 -0.50
N ILE A 135 -5.30 -2.86 -1.34
CA ILE A 135 -6.76 -2.75 -1.38
C ILE A 135 -7.29 -3.33 -2.68
N SER A 136 -8.13 -4.36 -2.61
CA SER A 136 -8.80 -4.86 -3.80
C SER A 136 -9.88 -3.87 -4.26
N GLY A 137 -9.97 -3.59 -5.57
CA GLY A 137 -10.99 -2.69 -6.07
C GLY A 137 -10.95 -2.47 -7.58
N PRO A 138 -12.06 -2.01 -8.18
CA PRO A 138 -12.16 -1.80 -9.63
C PRO A 138 -11.14 -0.78 -10.17
N ASP A 139 -10.73 0.17 -9.32
CA ASP A 139 -9.75 1.21 -9.66
C ASP A 139 -8.32 0.86 -9.22
N ASN A 140 -8.11 -0.26 -8.52
CA ASN A 140 -6.78 -0.77 -8.16
C ASN A 140 -6.45 -2.05 -8.95
N THR A 141 -6.19 -1.87 -10.26
CA THR A 141 -5.75 -2.96 -11.13
C THR A 141 -4.34 -3.49 -10.79
N GLY A 142 -3.65 -2.84 -9.85
CA GLY A 142 -2.32 -3.21 -9.36
C GLY A 142 -2.34 -4.01 -8.07
N SER A 143 -3.50 -4.39 -7.55
CA SER A 143 -3.62 -5.26 -6.37
C SER A 143 -3.03 -6.65 -6.65
N GLY A 144 -2.39 -7.22 -5.64
CA GLY A 144 -1.90 -8.60 -5.61
C GLY A 144 -3.02 -9.62 -5.33
N GLY A 145 -4.27 -9.17 -5.18
CA GLY A 145 -5.44 -10.01 -4.95
C GLY A 145 -5.70 -10.38 -3.49
N PHE A 146 -4.93 -9.81 -2.55
CA PHE A 146 -5.01 -10.11 -1.13
C PHE A 146 -5.16 -8.81 -0.33
N GLU A 147 -6.40 -8.46 -0.02
CA GLU A 147 -6.76 -7.16 0.56
C GLU A 147 -6.19 -6.92 1.97
N GLY A 148 -5.82 -7.96 2.70
CA GLY A 148 -5.31 -7.77 4.07
C GLY A 148 -3.83 -7.38 4.15
N VAL A 149 -3.08 -7.53 3.05
CA VAL A 149 -1.61 -7.59 3.10
C VAL A 149 -1.01 -6.24 3.49
N PRO A 150 -0.34 -6.12 4.66
CA PRO A 150 0.20 -4.85 5.13
C PRO A 150 1.36 -4.37 4.25
N GLN A 151 1.34 -3.08 3.92
CA GLN A 151 2.44 -2.37 3.26
C GLN A 151 3.34 -1.74 4.32
N GLY A 152 4.53 -2.32 4.50
CA GLY A 152 5.51 -1.89 5.48
C GLY A 152 5.56 -2.78 6.73
N LEU A 153 6.37 -2.38 7.71
CA LEU A 153 6.65 -3.19 8.89
C LEU A 153 5.36 -3.46 9.66
N TYR A 154 5.05 -4.75 9.83
CA TYR A 154 3.98 -5.17 10.73
C TYR A 154 4.49 -6.28 11.64
N MET A 155 4.38 -6.05 12.94
CA MET A 155 4.72 -7.02 13.97
C MET A 155 3.58 -7.12 14.97
N GLN A 156 3.29 -8.35 15.39
CA GLN A 156 2.31 -8.62 16.44
C GLN A 156 2.87 -9.65 17.39
N ASN A 157 2.87 -9.35 18.70
CA ASN A 157 3.37 -10.25 19.75
C ASN A 157 4.78 -10.81 19.46
N ASN A 158 5.69 -9.94 19.02
CA ASN A 158 7.06 -10.27 18.59
C ASN A 158 7.15 -11.18 17.35
N THR A 159 6.04 -11.44 16.66
CA THR A 159 6.05 -12.12 15.36
C THR A 159 6.09 -11.09 14.25
N LEU A 160 7.13 -11.13 13.42
CA LEU A 160 7.21 -10.32 12.20
C LEU A 160 6.25 -10.87 11.14
N LEU A 161 5.26 -10.07 10.76
CA LEU A 161 4.14 -10.45 9.90
C LEU A 161 4.13 -9.73 8.55
N SER A 162 4.87 -8.62 8.39
CA SER A 162 5.19 -8.01 7.10
C SER A 162 6.53 -7.27 7.20
N ALA A 163 7.32 -7.32 6.13
CA ALA A 163 8.61 -6.65 6.05
C ALA A 163 8.44 -5.15 5.71
N PRO A 164 9.29 -4.26 6.26
CA PRO A 164 9.30 -2.85 5.93
C PRO A 164 9.68 -2.57 4.48
N ASN A 165 8.97 -1.63 3.88
CA ASN A 165 9.56 -0.75 2.87
C ASN A 165 10.55 0.16 3.63
N ASN A 166 11.82 -0.25 3.72
CA ASN A 166 12.85 0.42 4.52
C ASN A 166 12.89 1.93 4.23
N GLY A 167 13.00 2.74 5.29
CA GLY A 167 12.93 4.21 5.19
C GLY A 167 11.54 4.80 5.40
N ARG A 168 10.55 3.98 5.80
CA ARG A 168 9.24 4.44 6.30
C ARG A 168 9.23 4.49 7.82
N THR A 169 8.42 5.39 8.36
CA THR A 169 8.15 5.47 9.80
C THR A 169 7.21 4.35 10.26
N ALA A 170 7.43 3.84 11.47
CA ALA A 170 6.55 2.90 12.15
C ALA A 170 6.12 3.45 13.52
N LEU A 171 4.94 3.02 13.99
CA LEU A 171 4.52 3.21 15.39
C LEU A 171 4.97 2.00 16.20
N LEU A 172 5.91 2.21 17.11
CA LEU A 172 6.40 1.20 18.04
C LEU A 172 5.49 1.13 19.26
N LEU A 173 5.03 -0.08 19.58
CA LEU A 173 4.19 -0.38 20.74
C LEU A 173 4.86 -1.46 21.59
N GLU A 174 5.76 -1.06 22.49
CA GLU A 174 6.60 -1.94 23.32
C GLU A 174 5.87 -2.60 24.52
N GLY A 175 4.55 -2.78 24.42
CA GLY A 175 3.73 -3.41 25.45
C GLY A 175 3.51 -2.54 26.71
N LEU A 176 3.06 -3.17 27.81
CA LEU A 176 2.52 -2.48 29.00
C LEU A 176 3.52 -1.60 29.76
N LYS A 177 4.83 -1.84 29.60
CA LYS A 177 5.89 -1.10 30.30
C LYS A 177 6.78 -0.30 29.37
N GLY A 178 6.62 -0.47 28.06
CA GLY A 178 7.44 0.18 27.06
C GLY A 178 6.81 1.48 26.55
N ARG A 179 7.59 2.26 25.82
CA ARG A 179 7.16 3.55 25.28
C ARG A 179 6.39 3.34 23.97
N ALA A 180 5.44 4.23 23.69
CA ALA A 180 4.95 4.41 22.33
C ALA A 180 5.82 5.44 21.61
N ALA A 181 6.42 5.06 20.49
CA ALA A 181 7.32 5.92 19.72
C ALA A 181 6.99 5.87 18.23
N VAL A 182 7.33 6.93 17.52
CA VAL A 182 7.34 6.93 16.05
C VAL A 182 8.79 7.07 15.63
N ASP A 183 9.25 6.14 14.81
CA ASP A 183 10.63 6.11 14.34
C ASP A 183 10.73 5.54 12.93
N GLU A 184 11.84 5.81 12.24
CA GLU A 184 12.16 5.23 10.94
C GLU A 184 12.80 3.86 11.15
N ILE A 185 12.10 2.80 10.75
CA ILE A 185 12.54 1.43 11.01
C ILE A 185 12.88 0.74 9.70
N SER A 186 14.03 0.07 9.73
CA SER A 186 14.42 -0.89 8.70
C SER A 186 14.50 -2.29 9.29
N SER A 187 14.27 -3.31 8.47
CA SER A 187 14.61 -4.68 8.83
C SER A 187 15.25 -5.40 7.66
N GLU A 188 16.02 -6.41 7.97
CA GLU A 188 16.52 -7.38 7.02
C GLU A 188 16.35 -8.77 7.61
N THR A 189 15.70 -9.65 6.86
CA THR A 189 15.54 -11.05 7.23
C THR A 189 16.40 -11.88 6.29
N ARG A 190 17.12 -12.88 6.81
CA ARG A 190 17.93 -13.80 6.01
C ARG A 190 17.54 -15.24 6.30
N ILE A 191 17.65 -16.09 5.28
CA ILE A 191 17.64 -17.53 5.41
C ILE A 191 19.07 -18.06 5.26
N THR A 192 19.45 -18.99 6.13
CA THR A 192 20.76 -19.65 6.12
C THR A 192 20.54 -21.14 5.87
N ALA A 193 21.18 -21.68 4.84
CA ALA A 193 21.15 -23.11 4.53
C ALA A 193 22.13 -23.89 5.43
N PRO A 194 21.98 -25.23 5.56
CA PRO A 194 22.86 -26.05 6.39
C PRO A 194 24.34 -26.00 6.03
N ASP A 195 24.67 -25.65 4.78
CA ASP A 195 26.04 -25.46 4.29
C ASP A 195 26.61 -24.06 4.61
N GLY A 196 25.82 -23.21 5.28
CA GLY A 196 26.19 -21.84 5.65
C GLY A 196 25.89 -20.80 4.57
N ALA A 197 25.36 -21.18 3.39
CA ALA A 197 24.94 -20.22 2.38
C ALA A 197 23.79 -19.35 2.90
N THR A 198 23.82 -18.04 2.62
CA THR A 198 22.79 -17.10 3.06
C THR A 198 22.09 -16.40 1.90
N ARG A 199 20.79 -16.13 2.06
CA ARG A 199 19.98 -15.33 1.15
C ARG A 199 19.08 -14.39 1.92
N VAL A 200 18.79 -13.23 1.35
CA VAL A 200 17.81 -12.28 1.89
C VAL A 200 16.40 -12.83 1.66
N ILE A 201 15.50 -12.58 2.60
CA ILE A 201 14.06 -12.76 2.44
C ILE A 201 13.47 -11.38 2.16
N ASP A 202 12.95 -11.21 0.95
CA ASP A 202 12.43 -9.96 0.40
C ASP A 202 11.01 -9.65 0.87
N GLY A 203 10.28 -10.66 1.35
CA GLY A 203 8.91 -10.48 1.82
C GLY A 203 8.47 -11.46 2.88
N ILE A 204 7.50 -11.02 3.67
CA ILE A 204 6.77 -11.87 4.61
C ILE A 204 5.29 -11.66 4.35
N ASN A 205 4.53 -12.76 4.20
CA ASN A 205 3.08 -12.77 4.02
C ASN A 205 2.60 -11.81 2.91
N ARG A 206 3.17 -11.91 1.72
CA ARG A 206 2.73 -11.15 0.53
C ARG A 206 2.86 -11.98 -0.74
N ALA A 207 2.10 -11.66 -1.78
CA ALA A 207 2.26 -12.31 -3.08
C ALA A 207 3.62 -11.98 -3.70
N THR A 208 4.18 -12.92 -4.47
CA THR A 208 5.42 -12.71 -5.20
C THR A 208 5.21 -11.94 -6.51
N GLY A 209 6.29 -11.36 -7.05
CA GLY A 209 6.33 -10.64 -8.31
C GLY A 209 5.74 -9.22 -8.25
N GLN A 210 5.30 -8.78 -7.08
CA GLN A 210 4.75 -7.45 -6.82
C GLN A 210 5.22 -6.95 -5.45
N VAL A 211 6.06 -5.92 -5.45
CA VAL A 211 6.54 -5.25 -4.25
C VAL A 211 5.80 -3.93 -4.12
N LEU A 212 4.62 -4.00 -3.52
CA LEU A 212 3.77 -2.84 -3.31
C LEU A 212 4.41 -1.88 -2.30
N GLY A 213 4.48 -0.61 -2.70
CA GLY A 213 5.17 0.42 -1.92
C GLY A 213 6.67 0.51 -2.21
N CYS A 214 7.26 -0.41 -2.98
CA CYS A 214 8.70 -0.49 -3.28
C CYS A 214 9.64 -0.44 -2.05
N GLY A 215 10.93 -0.64 -2.27
CA GLY A 215 11.94 -0.45 -1.23
C GLY A 215 11.91 -1.54 -0.16
N GLY A 216 12.87 -1.48 0.76
CA GLY A 216 13.18 -2.59 1.64
C GLY A 216 14.58 -3.13 1.37
N VAL A 217 14.63 -4.41 1.00
CA VAL A 217 15.85 -5.17 0.72
C VAL A 217 15.79 -5.74 -0.72
N GLY A 218 16.79 -6.52 -1.13
CA GLY A 218 16.72 -7.23 -2.41
C GLY A 218 17.07 -6.39 -3.64
N ASN A 219 16.40 -6.67 -4.75
CA ASN A 219 16.62 -6.09 -6.07
C ASN A 219 15.33 -5.53 -6.67
N ASP A 220 14.68 -4.65 -5.93
CA ASP A 220 13.49 -3.95 -6.40
C ASP A 220 13.74 -3.07 -7.65
N TYR A 221 12.88 -3.24 -8.66
CA TYR A 221 12.85 -2.42 -9.86
C TYR A 221 11.49 -1.74 -10.03
N ARG A 222 11.51 -0.42 -10.17
CA ARG A 222 10.33 0.39 -10.52
C ARG A 222 10.27 0.57 -12.03
N ARG A 223 9.08 0.50 -12.63
CA ARG A 223 8.87 0.88 -14.04
C ARG A 223 9.06 2.39 -14.22
N SER A 224 9.74 2.79 -15.29
CA SER A 224 9.90 4.19 -15.70
C SER A 224 9.78 4.27 -17.23
N GLY A 225 8.56 4.55 -17.72
CA GLY A 225 8.27 4.39 -19.15
C GLY A 225 8.38 2.93 -19.58
N GLU A 226 9.16 2.66 -20.62
CA GLU A 226 9.49 1.30 -21.07
C GLU A 226 10.62 0.66 -20.26
N ASP A 227 11.39 1.45 -19.52
CA ASP A 227 12.55 1.00 -18.76
C ASP A 227 12.21 0.53 -17.34
N ARG A 228 13.15 -0.18 -16.73
CA ARG A 228 13.14 -0.54 -15.31
C ARG A 228 14.34 0.09 -14.62
N VAL A 229 14.09 0.79 -13.52
CA VAL A 229 15.12 1.44 -12.71
C VAL A 229 15.17 0.77 -11.35
N ARG A 230 16.34 0.28 -10.96
CA ARG A 230 16.57 -0.31 -9.64
C ARG A 230 16.36 0.75 -8.56
N THR A 231 15.66 0.42 -7.48
CA THR A 231 15.43 1.32 -6.35
C THR A 231 15.21 0.53 -5.07
N LEU A 232 15.88 0.90 -3.98
CA LEU A 232 15.55 0.42 -2.63
C LEU A 232 14.80 1.45 -1.80
N GLN A 233 14.48 2.59 -2.39
CA GLN A 233 13.68 3.63 -1.75
C GLN A 233 12.20 3.25 -1.74
N PRO A 234 11.46 3.61 -0.67
CA PRO A 234 10.02 3.40 -0.63
C PRO A 234 9.31 4.39 -1.55
N TRP A 235 8.37 3.89 -2.36
CA TRP A 235 7.51 4.64 -3.26
C TRP A 235 6.05 4.28 -3.00
N ARG A 236 5.38 5.08 -2.18
CA ARG A 236 3.95 4.90 -1.87
C ARG A 236 3.10 4.74 -3.12
N ASN A 237 2.14 3.80 -3.09
CA ASN A 237 1.23 3.48 -4.20
C ASN A 237 1.93 3.12 -5.52
N THR A 238 3.18 2.70 -5.46
CA THR A 238 3.94 2.22 -6.61
C THR A 238 4.22 0.75 -6.44
N ASN A 239 4.09 -0.01 -7.53
CA ASN A 239 4.46 -1.41 -7.53
C ASN A 239 5.86 -1.57 -8.15
N CYS A 240 6.79 -2.12 -7.37
CA CYS A 240 8.08 -2.58 -7.85
C CYS A 240 8.02 -4.07 -8.18
N VAL A 241 9.03 -4.55 -8.91
CA VAL A 241 9.20 -5.97 -9.20
C VAL A 241 10.60 -6.38 -8.80
N ASP A 242 10.72 -7.56 -8.22
CA ASP A 242 11.99 -8.20 -7.91
C ASP A 242 12.03 -9.54 -8.67
N PRO A 243 13.03 -9.78 -9.55
CA PRO A 243 13.13 -11.01 -10.32
C PRO A 243 13.67 -12.20 -9.51
N ASP A 244 14.34 -11.97 -8.39
CA ASP A 244 15.00 -12.97 -7.54
C ASP A 244 14.38 -13.07 -6.14
N GLU A 245 13.13 -12.62 -6.03
CA GLU A 245 12.38 -12.49 -4.79
C GLU A 245 12.17 -13.79 -4.01
N ILE A 246 12.46 -13.72 -2.71
CA ILE A 246 12.16 -14.76 -1.73
C ILE A 246 11.11 -14.25 -0.73
N VAL A 247 9.93 -14.88 -0.72
CA VAL A 247 8.87 -14.58 0.26
C VAL A 247 8.62 -15.75 1.21
N VAL A 248 8.50 -15.45 2.50
CA VAL A 248 8.09 -16.42 3.53
C VAL A 248 6.63 -16.20 3.91
N PHE A 249 5.86 -17.28 3.90
CA PHE A 249 4.50 -17.29 4.45
C PHE A 249 4.48 -17.92 5.84
N ARG A 250 3.80 -17.27 6.76
CA ARG A 250 3.56 -17.76 8.13
C ARG A 250 2.13 -18.29 8.26
N PRO A 251 1.81 -19.07 9.30
CA PRO A 251 0.45 -19.58 9.52
C PRO A 251 -0.63 -18.49 9.57
N GLU A 252 -0.29 -17.28 10.00
CA GLU A 252 -1.18 -16.12 10.03
C GLU A 252 -1.62 -15.64 8.65
N TRP A 253 -0.95 -16.08 7.56
CA TRP A 253 -1.42 -15.84 6.19
C TRP A 253 -2.82 -16.43 5.95
N GLY A 254 -3.10 -17.60 6.54
CA GLY A 254 -4.30 -18.40 6.34
C GLY A 254 -4.00 -19.78 5.74
N ALA A 255 -5.06 -20.54 5.49
CA ALA A 255 -4.96 -21.99 5.23
C ALA A 255 -4.21 -22.37 3.93
N ALA A 256 -4.16 -21.48 2.94
CA ALA A 256 -3.50 -21.72 1.67
C ALA A 256 -2.68 -20.51 1.25
N THR A 257 -1.44 -20.75 0.83
CA THR A 257 -0.55 -19.75 0.27
C THR A 257 -0.79 -19.59 -1.23
N PRO A 258 -0.49 -18.41 -1.83
CA PRO A 258 -0.57 -18.22 -3.27
C PRO A 258 0.32 -19.22 -3.99
N THR A 259 -0.14 -19.69 -5.14
CA THR A 259 0.74 -20.44 -6.04
C THR A 259 1.84 -19.50 -6.55
N PRO A 260 3.11 -19.92 -6.59
CA PRO A 260 4.17 -19.11 -7.16
C PRO A 260 3.81 -18.64 -8.57
N VAL A 261 3.93 -17.35 -8.83
CA VAL A 261 3.68 -16.78 -10.16
C VAL A 261 4.88 -17.09 -11.04
N ARG A 262 4.68 -17.84 -12.14
CA ARG A 262 5.69 -18.01 -13.18
C ARG A 262 5.78 -16.74 -14.01
N ARG A 263 6.96 -16.13 -14.12
CA ARG A 263 7.23 -15.17 -15.19
C ARG A 263 7.57 -15.94 -16.47
N ASP A 264 6.79 -15.68 -17.52
CA ASP A 264 7.03 -16.17 -18.88
C ASP A 264 7.11 -17.71 -19.03
N GLY A 265 6.54 -18.45 -18.06
CA GLY A 265 6.50 -19.91 -18.08
C GLY A 265 7.80 -20.61 -17.68
N THR A 266 8.86 -19.88 -17.33
CA THR A 266 10.18 -20.44 -16.98
C THR A 266 10.47 -20.31 -15.48
N TRP A 267 11.16 -21.32 -14.93
CA TRP A 267 11.63 -21.34 -13.53
C TRP A 267 13.03 -20.75 -13.37
N THR A 268 13.62 -20.30 -14.48
CA THR A 268 15.01 -19.87 -14.57
C THR A 268 15.03 -18.38 -14.82
N ASP A 269 15.67 -17.62 -13.95
CA ASP A 269 16.00 -16.23 -14.27
C ASP A 269 16.97 -16.22 -15.47
N PRO A 270 16.59 -15.67 -16.63
CA PRO A 270 17.44 -15.67 -17.83
C PRO A 270 18.70 -14.80 -17.67
N ALA A 271 18.74 -13.86 -16.71
CA ALA A 271 19.89 -13.02 -16.45
C ALA A 271 20.93 -13.71 -15.53
N THR A 272 20.48 -14.57 -14.62
CA THR A 272 21.35 -15.15 -13.57
C THR A 272 21.45 -16.67 -13.61
N GLY A 273 20.59 -17.36 -14.37
CA GLY A 273 20.53 -18.81 -14.48
C GLY A 273 19.94 -19.53 -13.25
N TRP A 274 19.46 -18.79 -12.25
CA TRP A 274 18.94 -19.35 -11.00
C TRP A 274 17.57 -19.99 -11.19
N GLN A 275 17.42 -21.23 -10.71
CA GLN A 275 16.13 -21.93 -10.65
C GLN A 275 15.46 -21.67 -9.31
N ALA A 276 14.28 -21.06 -9.32
CA ALA A 276 13.48 -20.87 -8.11
C ALA A 276 12.84 -22.21 -7.70
N GLN A 277 13.37 -22.87 -6.67
CA GLN A 277 12.72 -24.01 -6.02
C GLN A 277 11.81 -23.51 -4.90
N TRP A 278 10.54 -23.90 -4.91
CA TRP A 278 9.58 -23.55 -3.86
C TRP A 278 8.95 -24.80 -3.26
N TYR A 279 8.92 -24.86 -1.93
CA TYR A 279 8.30 -25.93 -1.15
C TYR A 279 6.78 -25.80 -1.21
N ALA A 280 6.12 -26.83 -1.72
CA ALA A 280 4.71 -26.78 -2.11
C ALA A 280 3.72 -27.04 -0.96
N ASN A 281 4.19 -27.41 0.25
CA ASN A 281 3.30 -27.66 1.39
C ASN A 281 3.97 -27.45 2.76
N GLN A 282 3.12 -27.30 3.78
CA GLN A 282 3.48 -27.04 5.18
C GLN A 282 4.37 -28.13 5.82
N ARG A 283 4.35 -29.36 5.27
CA ARG A 283 5.11 -30.51 5.78
C ARG A 283 6.54 -30.51 5.25
N ASP A 284 6.72 -30.22 3.95
CA ASP A 284 8.04 -29.99 3.35
C ASP A 284 8.77 -28.79 3.98
N PHE A 285 8.04 -27.72 4.32
CA PHE A 285 8.58 -26.58 5.05
C PHE A 285 9.03 -26.97 6.48
N ALA A 286 8.25 -27.80 7.19
CA ALA A 286 8.57 -28.25 8.55
C ALA A 286 9.74 -29.26 8.60
N ASP A 287 9.86 -30.13 7.59
CA ASP A 287 10.92 -31.15 7.52
C ASP A 287 12.30 -30.55 7.11
N HIS A 288 12.32 -29.30 6.63
CA HIS A 288 13.54 -28.59 6.17
C HIS A 288 13.77 -27.24 6.86
N ALA A 289 12.97 -26.89 7.87
CA ALA A 289 13.18 -25.69 8.67
C ALA A 289 14.40 -25.88 9.57
N VAL A 290 15.49 -25.20 9.22
CA VAL A 290 16.57 -24.90 10.16
C VAL A 290 16.02 -23.87 11.15
N ASP A 291 16.31 -24.04 12.44
CA ASP A 291 15.99 -23.07 13.48
C ASP A 291 16.32 -21.65 13.00
N VAL A 292 15.31 -20.78 12.92
CA VAL A 292 15.53 -19.34 12.77
C VAL A 292 16.02 -18.84 14.12
N VAL A 293 17.32 -18.98 14.36
CA VAL A 293 17.99 -18.35 15.50
C VAL A 293 18.03 -16.84 15.22
N MET A 294 17.19 -16.10 15.93
CA MET A 294 17.23 -14.63 15.92
C MET A 294 18.38 -14.17 16.83
N ASP A 295 19.62 -14.25 16.35
CA ASP A 295 20.75 -13.61 17.01
C ASP A 295 20.84 -12.15 16.55
N GLY A 296 20.13 -11.29 17.27
CA GLY A 296 20.21 -9.84 17.10
C GLY A 296 20.01 -9.17 18.45
N ASN A 297 21.05 -8.49 18.94
CA ASN A 297 20.92 -7.56 20.06
C ASN A 297 20.04 -6.40 19.60
N TRP A 298 18.75 -6.43 19.95
CA TRP A 298 17.88 -5.27 19.84
C TRP A 298 18.10 -4.41 21.07
N VAL A 299 18.75 -3.26 20.88
CA VAL A 299 18.60 -2.16 21.83
C VAL A 299 17.24 -1.54 21.55
N VAL A 300 16.42 -1.58 22.60
CA VAL A 300 15.03 -1.13 22.72
C VAL A 300 14.85 0.29 22.20
#